data_AF-A0A126Z0P5-F1
#
_entry.id   AF-A0A126Z0P5-F1
#
_cell.length_a   1.000
_cell.length_b   1.000
_cell.length_c   1.000
_cell.angle_alpha   90.00
_cell.angle_beta   90.00
_cell.angle_gamma   90.00
#
_symmetry.space_group_name_H-M   'P 1'
#
loop_
_entity.id
_entity.type
_entity.pdbx_description
1 polymer ?
#
loop_
_entity_poly.entity_id
_entity_poly.type
_entity_poly.pdbx_seq_one_letter_code
_entity_poly.pdbx_strand_id
1 'polypeptide(L)'
;MLTPDADVFGDLTPWHPAPLGGVFADANYCGRSFDEGLLRFHNADTGAEGGELVRAAFGDDVALGTAFFAIDWRGRQYGAVPPSTPQADPLIVVADVGTGVLEPVAGLSDFIGFLNGDGAAATLGAGAYAEWRAANGTAGQDAEQLAFDECLSYIHPLFLGGTDDTANLERTDVSVHWTVLGQVFAKTRGLPEGTPIRSVGVDPES
;
A
#
# COMPACT_ATOMS: atom_id res chain seq x y z
N MET A 1 6.90 -15.17 11.30
CA MET A 1 6.60 -13.83 11.84
C MET A 1 7.40 -12.79 11.05
N LEU A 2 6.84 -11.59 10.83
CA LEU A 2 7.59 -10.48 10.21
C LEU A 2 8.68 -9.94 11.14
N THR A 3 9.84 -9.56 10.60
CA THR A 3 10.99 -9.04 11.36
C THR A 3 11.17 -7.55 11.09
N PRO A 4 11.29 -6.69 12.12
CA PRO A 4 11.50 -5.27 11.89
C PRO A 4 12.88 -5.01 11.28
N ASP A 5 12.93 -4.11 10.31
CA ASP A 5 14.17 -3.66 9.69
C ASP A 5 14.97 -2.76 10.63
N ALA A 6 16.30 -2.89 10.60
CA ALA A 6 17.18 -2.13 11.50
C ALA A 6 17.27 -0.65 11.12
N ASP A 7 17.39 -0.38 9.81
CA ASP A 7 17.82 0.92 9.29
C ASP A 7 16.80 1.58 8.35
N VAL A 8 15.64 0.96 8.11
CA VAL A 8 14.57 1.53 7.30
C VAL A 8 13.36 1.86 8.17
N PHE A 9 13.17 3.15 8.40
CA PHE A 9 12.05 3.71 9.13
C PHE A 9 11.78 5.14 8.67
N GLY A 10 10.52 5.54 8.72
CA GLY A 10 10.13 6.95 8.63
C GLY A 10 10.28 7.63 10.00
N ASP A 11 9.66 8.80 10.14
CA ASP A 11 9.43 9.33 11.48
C ASP A 11 8.60 8.32 12.32
N LEU A 12 8.92 8.20 13.61
CA LEU A 12 8.31 7.24 14.53
C LEU A 12 7.11 7.84 15.29
N THR A 13 6.62 9.01 14.86
CA THR A 13 5.42 9.63 15.45
C THR A 13 4.23 8.65 15.41
N PRO A 14 3.64 8.30 16.57
CA PRO A 14 2.57 7.32 16.64
C PRO A 14 1.33 7.71 15.83
N TRP A 15 0.74 6.73 15.14
CA TRP A 15 -0.53 6.87 14.46
C TRP A 15 -1.65 6.17 15.25
N HIS A 16 -2.64 6.94 15.70
CA HIS A 16 -3.74 6.47 16.53
C HIS A 16 -5.11 6.70 15.87
N PRO A 17 -5.37 6.16 14.68
CA PRO A 17 -6.64 6.39 14.03
C PRO A 17 -7.76 5.68 14.79
N ALA A 18 -8.94 6.31 14.83
CA ALA A 18 -10.07 5.82 15.63
C ALA A 18 -10.44 4.33 15.43
N PRO A 19 -10.41 3.77 14.19
CA PRO A 19 -10.69 2.35 13.99
C PRO A 19 -9.66 1.40 14.61
N LEU A 20 -8.42 1.83 14.84
CA LEU A 20 -7.34 0.98 15.34
C LEU A 20 -6.96 1.28 16.79
N GLY A 21 -7.29 2.48 17.28
CA GLY A 21 -6.86 2.94 18.60
C GLY A 21 -5.34 2.95 18.73
N GLY A 22 -4.83 2.28 19.76
CA GLY A 22 -3.38 2.17 20.03
C GLY A 22 -2.69 0.95 19.45
N VAL A 23 -3.39 0.00 18.83
CA VAL A 23 -2.88 -1.38 18.67
C VAL A 23 -1.49 -1.49 18.02
N PHE A 24 -1.24 -0.75 16.94
CA PHE A 24 0.07 -0.75 16.26
C PHE A 24 1.06 0.24 16.88
N ALA A 25 0.58 1.35 17.44
CA ALA A 25 1.41 2.31 18.14
C ALA A 25 2.02 1.71 19.43
N ASP A 26 1.20 1.02 20.22
CA ASP A 26 1.59 0.35 21.47
C ASP A 26 2.58 -0.81 21.21
N ALA A 27 2.50 -1.41 20.02
CA ALA A 27 3.45 -2.41 19.53
C ALA A 27 4.74 -1.79 18.94
N ASN A 28 4.86 -0.46 18.92
CA ASN A 28 5.94 0.30 18.27
C ASN A 28 6.07 0.05 16.77
N TYR A 29 4.98 -0.20 16.04
CA TYR A 29 5.04 -0.47 14.60
C TYR A 29 5.05 0.81 13.77
N CYS A 30 4.40 1.89 14.22
CA CYS A 30 4.28 3.14 13.45
C CYS A 30 5.65 3.67 12.99
N GLY A 31 5.76 3.96 11.69
CA GLY A 31 7.00 4.43 11.08
C GLY A 31 8.03 3.34 10.79
N ARG A 32 7.76 2.07 11.09
CA ARG A 32 8.73 0.97 10.87
C ARG A 32 8.49 0.22 9.58
N SER A 33 9.59 -0.27 9.03
CA SER A 33 9.63 -1.26 7.96
C SER A 33 9.89 -2.66 8.51
N PHE A 34 9.41 -3.67 7.79
CA PHE A 34 9.55 -5.08 8.12
C PHE A 34 9.94 -5.91 6.89
N ASP A 35 10.76 -6.93 7.11
CA ASP A 35 11.25 -7.89 6.12
C ASP A 35 11.76 -7.21 4.84
N GLU A 36 12.71 -6.30 5.02
CA GLU A 36 13.41 -5.59 3.96
C GLU A 36 12.49 -4.69 3.12
N GLY A 37 11.51 -4.03 3.75
CA GLY A 37 10.54 -3.18 3.03
C GLY A 37 9.31 -3.91 2.50
N LEU A 38 9.14 -5.19 2.85
CA LEU A 38 7.97 -5.98 2.43
C LEU A 38 6.66 -5.37 2.93
N LEU A 39 6.64 -4.92 4.19
CA LEU A 39 5.51 -4.22 4.80
C LEU A 39 6.03 -3.09 5.68
N ARG A 40 5.41 -1.92 5.57
CA ARG A 40 5.72 -0.74 6.37
C ARG A 40 4.47 -0.21 7.02
N PHE A 41 4.57 0.18 8.28
CA PHE A 41 3.46 0.77 9.01
C PHE A 41 3.57 2.29 8.98
N HIS A 42 2.47 2.94 8.64
CA HIS A 42 2.38 4.39 8.62
C HIS A 42 2.64 4.99 10.01
N ASN A 43 3.27 6.15 9.99
CA ASN A 43 3.27 7.10 11.10
C ASN A 43 2.10 8.08 10.96
N ALA A 44 2.01 9.07 11.83
CA ALA A 44 0.90 10.02 11.81
C ALA A 44 0.75 10.77 10.47
N ASP A 45 1.86 11.19 9.89
CA ASP A 45 1.86 11.98 8.65
C ASP A 45 1.50 11.11 7.44
N THR A 46 2.23 10.01 7.25
CA THR A 46 2.04 9.12 6.10
C THR A 46 0.71 8.36 6.15
N GLY A 47 0.13 8.14 7.35
CA GLY A 47 -1.19 7.53 7.49
C GLY A 47 -2.32 8.47 7.07
N ALA A 48 -2.17 9.77 7.35
CA ALA A 48 -3.10 10.78 6.88
C ALA A 48 -2.99 10.98 5.36
N GLU A 49 -1.76 11.15 4.86
CA GLU A 49 -1.47 11.29 3.43
C GLU A 49 -1.97 10.09 2.62
N GLY A 50 -1.67 8.87 3.09
CA GLY A 50 -2.12 7.65 2.44
C GLY A 50 -3.63 7.58 2.28
N GLY A 51 -4.38 8.03 3.30
CA GLY A 51 -5.84 8.12 3.23
C GLY A 51 -6.35 9.12 2.18
N GLU A 52 -5.70 10.27 2.03
CA GLU A 52 -6.05 11.24 0.99
C GLU A 52 -5.78 10.69 -0.41
N LEU A 53 -4.63 10.05 -0.60
CA LEU A 53 -4.25 9.40 -1.87
C LEU A 53 -5.24 8.31 -2.30
N VAL A 54 -5.64 7.42 -1.38
CA VAL A 54 -6.61 6.36 -1.69
C VAL A 54 -7.99 6.94 -1.99
N ARG A 55 -8.45 7.94 -1.23
CA ARG A 55 -9.74 8.61 -1.49
C ARG A 55 -9.76 9.34 -2.82
N ALA A 56 -8.65 9.98 -3.22
CA ALA A 56 -8.54 10.62 -4.53
C ALA A 56 -8.70 9.61 -5.68
N ALA A 57 -8.18 8.39 -5.53
CA ALA A 57 -8.26 7.34 -6.54
C ALA A 57 -9.62 6.60 -6.56
N PHE A 58 -10.15 6.27 -5.38
CA PHE A 58 -11.30 5.36 -5.24
C PHE A 58 -12.62 6.07 -4.92
N GLY A 59 -12.58 7.35 -4.52
CA GLY A 59 -13.78 8.16 -4.25
C GLY A 59 -14.70 7.52 -3.21
N ASP A 60 -15.99 7.48 -3.52
CA ASP A 60 -17.06 7.00 -2.62
C ASP A 60 -16.98 5.51 -2.30
N ASP A 61 -16.12 4.73 -2.96
CA ASP A 61 -15.88 3.33 -2.58
C ASP A 61 -15.14 3.22 -1.24
N VAL A 62 -14.41 4.26 -0.84
CA VAL A 62 -13.72 4.30 0.44
C VAL A 62 -14.73 4.67 1.53
N ALA A 63 -15.08 3.71 2.38
CA ALA A 63 -16.01 3.95 3.47
C ALA A 63 -15.56 5.13 4.36
N LEU A 64 -16.51 5.98 4.75
CA LEU A 64 -16.25 7.15 5.58
C LEU A 64 -15.57 6.75 6.90
N GLY A 65 -14.49 7.44 7.25
CA GLY A 65 -13.71 7.17 8.46
C GLY A 65 -12.71 6.01 8.34
N THR A 66 -12.59 5.38 7.16
CA THR A 66 -11.50 4.42 6.91
C THR A 66 -10.15 5.09 7.12
N ALA A 67 -9.30 4.45 7.91
CA ALA A 67 -7.97 4.94 8.22
C ALA A 67 -6.89 3.97 7.73
N PHE A 68 -5.96 4.47 6.92
CA PHE A 68 -4.86 3.69 6.38
C PHE A 68 -3.69 3.65 7.37
N PHE A 69 -3.05 2.49 7.48
CA PHE A 69 -2.10 2.20 8.55
C PHE A 69 -0.86 1.42 8.12
N ALA A 70 -0.87 0.81 6.93
CA ALA A 70 0.31 0.14 6.40
C ALA A 70 0.35 0.16 4.87
N ILE A 71 1.54 -0.05 4.32
CA ILE A 71 1.81 -0.14 2.89
C ILE A 71 2.81 -1.26 2.62
N ASP A 72 2.58 -2.05 1.58
CA ASP A 72 3.53 -3.12 1.20
C ASP A 72 4.50 -2.68 0.09
N TRP A 73 5.42 -3.58 -0.28
CA TRP A 73 6.41 -3.37 -1.33
C TRP A 73 5.83 -3.05 -2.71
N ARG A 74 4.55 -3.35 -2.98
CA ARG A 74 3.84 -3.01 -4.23
C ARG A 74 3.05 -1.71 -4.16
N GLY A 75 3.17 -0.98 -3.05
CA GLY A 75 2.45 0.27 -2.84
C GLY A 75 0.99 0.05 -2.41
N ARG A 76 0.57 -1.19 -2.14
CA ARG A 76 -0.81 -1.48 -1.71
C ARG A 76 -1.01 -0.95 -0.29
N GLN A 77 -2.05 -0.17 -0.09
CA GLN A 77 -2.36 0.43 1.20
C GLN A 77 -3.39 -0.39 1.97
N TYR A 78 -3.11 -0.66 3.23
CA TYR A 78 -3.99 -1.37 4.15
C TYR A 78 -4.73 -0.36 5.03
N GLY A 79 -6.06 -0.46 5.03
CA GLY A 79 -6.96 0.43 5.76
C GLY A 79 -7.87 -0.32 6.72
N ALA A 80 -8.26 0.34 7.80
CA ALA A 80 -9.24 -0.16 8.76
C ALA A 80 -10.53 0.63 8.62
N VAL A 81 -11.60 -0.07 8.25
CA VAL A 81 -12.95 0.48 8.15
C VAL A 81 -13.56 0.56 9.55
N PRO A 82 -14.18 1.69 9.94
CA PRO A 82 -14.84 1.80 11.23
C PRO A 82 -15.87 0.69 11.42
N PRO A 83 -15.88 0.03 12.59
CA PRO A 83 -16.87 -1.00 12.85
C PRO A 83 -18.27 -0.40 12.97
N SER A 84 -19.29 -1.18 12.61
CA SER A 84 -20.71 -0.75 12.70
C SER A 84 -21.20 -0.58 14.15
N THR A 85 -20.48 -1.16 15.12
CA THR A 85 -20.71 -0.98 16.56
C THR A 85 -19.37 -0.89 17.29
N PRO A 86 -19.28 -0.22 18.45
CA PRO A 86 -18.02 -0.10 19.19
C PRO A 86 -17.38 -1.42 19.64
N GLN A 87 -18.15 -2.52 19.70
CA GLN A 87 -17.68 -3.84 20.12
C GLN A 87 -17.26 -4.73 18.94
N ALA A 88 -17.58 -4.33 17.71
CA ALA A 88 -17.25 -5.12 16.53
C ALA A 88 -15.78 -4.90 16.11
N ASP A 89 -15.16 -5.96 15.61
CA ASP A 89 -13.81 -5.93 15.09
C ASP A 89 -13.78 -5.07 13.80
N PRO A 90 -12.87 -4.09 13.68
CA PRO A 90 -12.69 -3.34 12.45
C PRO A 90 -12.40 -4.27 11.27
N LEU A 91 -12.97 -3.96 10.10
CA LEU A 91 -12.66 -4.68 8.87
C LEU A 91 -11.42 -4.08 8.23
N ILE A 92 -10.41 -4.90 7.96
CA ILE A 92 -9.23 -4.53 7.19
C ILE A 92 -9.54 -4.66 5.70
N VAL A 93 -9.20 -3.61 4.96
CA VAL A 93 -9.26 -3.57 3.49
C VAL A 93 -7.86 -3.35 2.93
N VAL A 94 -7.65 -3.77 1.68
CA VAL A 94 -6.46 -3.43 0.90
C VAL A 94 -6.89 -2.65 -0.34
N ALA A 95 -6.22 -1.53 -0.58
CA ALA A 95 -6.35 -0.71 -1.77
C ALA A 95 -5.10 -0.90 -2.63
N ASP A 96 -5.30 -1.30 -3.88
CA ASP A 96 -4.25 -1.49 -4.87
C ASP A 96 -4.60 -0.70 -6.12
N VAL A 97 -3.94 0.44 -6.29
CA VAL A 97 -4.15 1.29 -7.46
C VAL A 97 -3.54 0.69 -8.73
N GLY A 98 -2.55 -0.19 -8.62
CA GLY A 98 -1.95 -0.89 -9.77
C GLY A 98 -2.92 -1.88 -10.43
N THR A 99 -3.82 -2.46 -9.65
CA THR A 99 -4.92 -3.32 -10.14
C THR A 99 -6.27 -2.61 -10.21
N GLY A 100 -6.43 -1.47 -9.55
CA GLY A 100 -7.71 -0.76 -9.43
C GLY A 100 -8.69 -1.44 -8.47
N VAL A 101 -8.19 -2.21 -7.50
CA VAL A 101 -9.00 -2.99 -6.56
C VAL A 101 -8.97 -2.37 -5.17
N LEU A 102 -10.15 -2.28 -4.55
CA LEU A 102 -10.32 -2.02 -3.12
C LEU A 102 -11.19 -3.16 -2.57
N GLU A 103 -10.61 -4.01 -1.70
CA GLU A 103 -11.31 -5.21 -1.23
C GLU A 103 -11.09 -5.52 0.26
N PRO A 104 -12.06 -6.18 0.92
CA PRO A 104 -11.89 -6.72 2.26
C PRO A 104 -10.82 -7.80 2.33
N VAL A 105 -10.03 -7.79 3.40
CA VAL A 105 -8.99 -8.79 3.69
C VAL A 105 -9.41 -9.70 4.85
N ALA A 106 -9.61 -9.12 6.03
CA ALA A 106 -9.91 -9.85 7.28
C ALA A 106 -10.40 -8.88 8.37
N GLY A 107 -10.89 -9.39 9.50
CA GLY A 107 -11.01 -8.59 10.72
C GLY A 107 -9.63 -8.20 11.28
N LEU A 108 -9.54 -7.10 12.03
CA LEU A 108 -8.29 -6.63 12.66
C LEU A 108 -7.63 -7.73 13.52
N SER A 109 -8.41 -8.47 14.29
CA SER A 109 -7.89 -9.53 15.16
C SER A 109 -7.23 -10.65 14.35
N ASP A 110 -7.86 -11.08 13.26
CA ASP A 110 -7.33 -12.08 12.35
C ASP A 110 -6.10 -11.57 11.59
N PHE A 111 -6.12 -10.29 11.19
CA PHE A 111 -4.97 -9.64 10.54
C PHE A 111 -3.75 -9.60 11.47
N ILE A 112 -3.92 -9.24 12.75
CA ILE A 112 -2.84 -9.27 13.74
C ILE A 112 -2.34 -10.70 13.95
N GLY A 113 -3.24 -11.69 14.02
CA GLY A 113 -2.87 -13.10 14.09
C GLY A 113 -2.03 -13.53 12.87
N PHE A 114 -2.42 -13.08 11.68
CA PHE A 114 -1.69 -13.30 10.44
C PHE A 114 -0.28 -12.70 10.47
N LEU A 115 -0.12 -11.43 10.86
CA LEU A 115 1.19 -10.76 10.94
C LEU A 115 2.18 -11.49 11.86
N ASN A 116 1.66 -12.08 12.95
CA ASN A 116 2.45 -12.86 13.89
C ASN A 116 2.75 -14.29 13.42
N GLY A 117 2.10 -14.75 12.35
CA GLY A 117 2.26 -16.09 11.80
C GLY A 117 3.50 -16.25 10.90
N ASP A 118 3.90 -17.50 10.67
CA ASP A 118 5.06 -17.83 9.83
C ASP A 118 4.78 -17.70 8.32
N GLY A 119 3.51 -17.72 7.92
CA GLY A 119 3.09 -17.54 6.53
C GLY A 119 2.95 -16.08 6.08
N ALA A 120 3.18 -15.10 6.97
CA ALA A 120 2.94 -13.68 6.70
C ALA A 120 3.74 -13.17 5.50
N ALA A 121 5.06 -13.32 5.54
CA ALA A 121 5.95 -12.85 4.50
C ALA A 121 5.66 -13.50 3.13
N ALA A 122 5.41 -14.81 3.11
CA ALA A 122 5.05 -15.52 1.88
C ALA A 122 3.74 -15.00 1.27
N THR A 123 2.72 -14.76 2.10
CA THR A 123 1.41 -14.23 1.66
C THR A 123 1.51 -12.78 1.17
N LEU A 124 2.40 -11.99 1.76
CA LEU A 124 2.71 -10.63 1.30
C LEU A 124 3.55 -10.60 0.02
N GLY A 125 4.02 -11.76 -0.47
CA GLY A 125 4.75 -11.87 -1.73
C GLY A 125 6.27 -11.76 -1.61
N ALA A 126 6.85 -12.13 -0.46
CA ALA A 126 8.30 -12.07 -0.24
C ALA A 126 9.13 -12.81 -1.31
N GLY A 127 8.60 -13.91 -1.87
CA GLY A 127 9.26 -14.62 -2.97
C GLY A 127 9.42 -13.76 -4.22
N ALA A 128 8.32 -13.18 -4.71
CA ALA A 128 8.33 -12.30 -5.87
C ALA A 128 9.17 -11.03 -5.63
N TYR A 129 9.12 -10.48 -4.42
CA TYR A 129 9.95 -9.33 -4.05
C TYR A 129 11.45 -9.65 -4.05
N ALA A 130 11.84 -10.81 -3.53
CA ALA A 130 13.21 -11.29 -3.57
C ALA A 130 13.68 -11.56 -5.01
N GLU A 131 12.83 -12.16 -5.85
CA GLU A 131 13.11 -12.37 -7.27
C GLU A 131 13.34 -11.05 -8.00
N TRP A 132 12.49 -10.04 -7.78
CA TRP A 132 12.66 -8.72 -8.38
C TRP A 132 13.97 -8.07 -7.94
N ARG A 133 14.30 -8.09 -6.64
CA ARG A 133 15.56 -7.53 -6.11
C ARG A 133 16.78 -8.24 -6.68
N ALA A 134 16.74 -9.56 -6.82
CA ALA A 134 17.83 -10.34 -7.41
C ALA A 134 18.03 -10.02 -8.91
N ALA A 135 16.95 -9.75 -9.65
CA ALA A 135 17.02 -9.43 -11.07
C ALA A 135 17.42 -7.98 -11.36
N ASN A 136 17.05 -7.05 -10.48
CA ASN A 136 17.24 -5.61 -10.67
C ASN A 136 18.35 -5.01 -9.80
N GLY A 137 18.96 -5.82 -8.93
CA GLY A 137 20.02 -5.40 -8.05
C GLY A 137 21.40 -5.40 -8.71
N THR A 138 22.03 -4.23 -8.85
CA THR A 138 23.47 -4.15 -9.18
C THR A 138 24.32 -4.20 -7.92
N ALA A 139 25.40 -4.98 -7.96
CA ALA A 139 26.40 -5.01 -6.89
C ALA A 139 26.94 -3.60 -6.62
N GLY A 140 26.56 -3.02 -5.47
CA GLY A 140 27.23 -1.85 -4.90
C GLY A 140 26.38 -0.63 -4.60
N GLN A 141 25.14 -0.50 -5.08
CA GLN A 141 24.18 0.55 -4.68
C GLN A 141 22.84 0.29 -5.39
N ASP A 142 21.72 0.58 -4.71
CA ASP A 142 20.32 0.58 -5.20
C ASP A 142 19.53 -0.74 -5.21
N ALA A 143 20.14 -1.87 -4.82
CA ALA A 143 19.56 -3.22 -4.89
C ALA A 143 18.92 -3.77 -3.61
N GLU A 144 19.28 -3.25 -2.43
CA GLU A 144 19.20 -4.07 -1.21
C GLU A 144 17.84 -3.99 -0.50
N GLN A 145 17.19 -2.84 -0.51
CA GLN A 145 15.94 -2.62 0.23
C GLN A 145 15.19 -1.42 -0.34
N LEU A 146 13.85 -1.45 -0.32
CA LEU A 146 13.06 -0.25 -0.57
C LEU A 146 13.23 0.72 0.60
N ALA A 147 13.34 2.02 0.32
CA ALA A 147 13.19 3.03 1.35
C ALA A 147 11.76 3.02 1.90
N PHE A 148 11.56 3.77 2.98
CA PHE A 148 10.28 3.81 3.67
C PHE A 148 9.15 4.34 2.78
N ASP A 149 9.45 5.28 1.90
CA ASP A 149 8.56 6.00 1.00
C ASP A 149 8.59 5.48 -0.44
N GLU A 150 9.15 4.30 -0.68
CA GLU A 150 9.24 3.71 -2.03
C GLU A 150 8.44 2.41 -2.18
N CYS A 151 7.99 2.14 -3.40
CA CYS A 151 7.36 0.89 -3.77
C CYS A 151 7.73 0.46 -5.19
N LEU A 152 7.34 -0.76 -5.55
CA LEU A 152 7.38 -1.25 -6.91
C LEU A 152 6.02 -1.04 -7.58
N SER A 153 5.99 -0.18 -8.58
CA SER A 153 4.80 0.16 -9.36
C SER A 153 4.82 -0.58 -10.68
N TYR A 154 3.64 -0.90 -11.22
CA TYR A 154 3.53 -1.38 -12.58
C TYR A 154 3.84 -0.26 -13.58
N ILE A 155 4.75 -0.51 -14.53
CA ILE A 155 5.05 0.40 -15.65
C ILE A 155 3.80 0.52 -16.54
N HIS A 156 3.18 -0.62 -16.85
CA HIS A 156 1.86 -0.71 -17.47
C HIS A 156 0.88 -1.28 -16.43
N PRO A 157 -0.02 -0.46 -15.85
CA PRO A 157 -0.98 -0.91 -14.84
C PRO A 157 -1.88 -2.05 -15.32
N LEU A 158 -2.23 -2.97 -14.43
CA LEU A 158 -3.00 -4.17 -14.78
C LEU A 158 -4.42 -3.82 -15.23
N PHE A 159 -5.03 -2.78 -14.65
CA PHE A 159 -6.35 -2.27 -15.08
C PHE A 159 -6.34 -1.65 -16.49
N LEU A 160 -5.16 -1.44 -17.09
CA LEU A 160 -4.97 -1.04 -18.49
C LEU A 160 -4.46 -2.18 -19.38
N GLY A 161 -4.44 -3.42 -18.90
CA GLY A 161 -4.00 -4.59 -19.65
C GLY A 161 -2.49 -4.87 -19.60
N GLY A 162 -1.78 -4.35 -18.60
CA GLY A 162 -0.41 -4.76 -18.32
C GLY A 162 -0.32 -6.22 -17.81
N THR A 163 0.91 -6.70 -17.64
CA THR A 163 1.19 -8.07 -17.16
C THR A 163 1.65 -8.08 -15.71
N ASP A 164 1.26 -9.10 -14.96
CA ASP A 164 1.72 -9.31 -13.58
C ASP A 164 3.02 -10.10 -13.58
N ASP A 165 4.11 -9.42 -13.92
CA ASP A 165 5.47 -9.98 -13.91
C ASP A 165 6.51 -8.94 -13.49
N THR A 166 7.70 -9.41 -13.11
CA THR A 166 8.77 -8.55 -12.58
C THR A 166 9.38 -7.60 -13.60
N ALA A 167 9.22 -7.86 -14.91
CA ALA A 167 9.71 -6.97 -15.96
C ALA A 167 8.79 -5.75 -16.15
N ASN A 168 7.53 -5.85 -15.70
CA ASN A 168 6.57 -4.76 -15.67
C ASN A 168 6.61 -3.97 -14.35
N LEU A 169 7.59 -4.20 -13.46
CA LEU A 169 7.72 -3.50 -12.18
C LEU A 169 8.93 -2.56 -12.16
N GLU A 170 8.71 -1.33 -11.72
CA GLU A 170 9.75 -0.33 -11.50
C GLU A 170 9.69 0.28 -10.09
N ARG A 171 10.83 0.69 -9.56
CA ARG A 171 10.92 1.40 -8.28
C ARG A 171 10.48 2.86 -8.45
N THR A 172 9.65 3.34 -7.54
CA THR A 172 9.15 4.71 -7.53
C THR A 172 8.76 5.15 -6.11
N ASP A 173 8.55 6.44 -5.91
CA ASP A 173 8.00 6.98 -4.67
C ASP A 173 6.51 6.58 -4.53
N VAL A 174 6.10 6.25 -3.31
CA VAL A 174 4.71 5.89 -2.96
C VAL A 174 3.73 7.00 -3.35
N SER A 175 4.10 8.26 -3.10
CA SER A 175 3.26 9.41 -3.44
C SER A 175 3.09 9.56 -4.95
N VAL A 176 4.14 9.29 -5.74
CA VAL A 176 4.10 9.30 -7.22
C VAL A 176 3.25 8.14 -7.73
N HIS A 177 3.46 6.92 -7.22
CA HIS A 177 2.67 5.74 -7.56
C HIS A 177 1.17 6.01 -7.40
N TRP A 178 0.76 6.49 -6.23
CA TRP A 178 -0.64 6.76 -5.93
C TRP A 178 -1.19 7.98 -6.67
N THR A 179 -0.43 9.05 -6.81
CA THR A 179 -0.91 10.27 -7.48
C THR A 179 -1.11 10.01 -8.98
N VAL A 180 -0.12 9.40 -9.64
CA VAL A 180 -0.17 9.16 -11.09
C VAL A 180 -1.17 8.06 -11.41
N LEU A 181 -1.06 6.88 -10.80
CA LEU A 181 -1.97 5.78 -11.11
C LEU A 181 -3.39 6.07 -10.60
N GLY A 182 -3.53 6.79 -9.48
CA GLY A 182 -4.83 7.16 -8.94
C GLY A 182 -5.62 8.07 -9.86
N GLN A 183 -4.98 9.09 -10.44
CA GLN A 183 -5.64 9.97 -11.43
C GLN A 183 -6.04 9.21 -12.70
N VAL A 184 -5.17 8.32 -13.18
CA VAL A 184 -5.45 7.48 -14.36
C VAL A 184 -6.63 6.56 -14.05
N PHE A 185 -6.56 5.80 -12.95
CA PHE A 185 -7.61 4.88 -12.52
C PHE A 185 -8.96 5.59 -12.35
N ALA A 186 -9.00 6.70 -11.61
CA ALA A 186 -10.23 7.47 -11.39
C ALA A 186 -10.88 7.93 -12.70
N LYS A 187 -10.07 8.32 -13.70
CA LYS A 187 -10.56 8.75 -15.03
C LYS A 187 -10.95 7.57 -15.93
N THR A 188 -10.43 6.36 -15.71
CA THR A 188 -10.67 5.20 -16.61
C THR A 188 -11.65 4.17 -16.07
N ARG A 189 -11.82 4.04 -14.75
CA ARG A 189 -12.61 2.98 -14.10
C ARG A 189 -14.08 2.87 -14.51
N GLY A 190 -14.65 3.94 -15.05
CA GLY A 190 -16.03 3.98 -15.55
C GLY A 190 -16.17 3.80 -17.06
N LEU A 191 -15.07 3.64 -17.80
CA LEU A 191 -15.08 3.55 -19.25
C LEU A 191 -15.35 2.10 -19.71
N PRO A 192 -16.08 1.89 -20.81
CA PRO A 192 -16.19 0.58 -21.44
C PRO A 192 -14.82 0.02 -21.84
N GLU A 193 -14.67 -1.29 -21.78
CA GLU A 193 -13.48 -1.97 -22.28
C GLU A 193 -13.20 -1.61 -23.75
N GLY A 194 -11.93 -1.40 -24.08
CA GLY A 194 -11.49 -0.99 -25.42
C GLY A 194 -11.68 0.50 -25.73
N THR A 195 -12.10 1.32 -24.75
CA THR A 195 -12.17 2.78 -24.94
C THR A 195 -10.77 3.37 -25.17
N PRO A 196 -10.50 4.00 -26.33
CA PRO A 196 -9.19 4.58 -26.61
C PRO A 196 -8.97 5.87 -25.80
N ILE A 197 -7.88 5.92 -25.05
CA ILE A 197 -7.43 7.14 -24.35
C ILE A 197 -6.68 8.02 -25.35
N ARG A 198 -7.24 9.20 -25.68
CA ARG A 198 -6.72 10.09 -26.73
C ARG A 198 -5.63 11.05 -26.25
N SER A 199 -5.66 11.43 -24.98
CA SER A 199 -4.71 12.35 -24.37
C SER A 199 -4.63 12.11 -22.87
N VAL A 200 -3.42 12.19 -22.33
CA VAL A 200 -3.16 12.28 -20.88
C VAL A 200 -2.60 13.67 -20.62
N GLY A 201 -3.16 14.36 -19.63
CA GLY A 201 -2.72 15.68 -19.21
C GLY A 201 -2.80 15.79 -17.70
N VAL A 202 -1.91 16.58 -17.13
CA VAL A 202 -1.92 16.93 -15.70
C VAL A 202 -2.74 18.20 -15.56
N ASP A 203 -3.79 18.15 -14.75
CA ASP A 203 -4.53 19.36 -14.40
C ASP A 203 -3.65 20.21 -13.47
N PRO A 204 -3.41 21.51 -13.76
CA PRO A 204 -2.64 22.35 -12.86
C PRO A 204 -3.35 22.42 -11.50
N GLU A 205 -2.60 22.25 -10.41
CA GLU A 205 -3.14 22.29 -9.04
C GLU A 205 -3.97 23.56 -8.82
N SER A 206 -5.19 23.38 -8.29
CA SER A 206 -6.16 24.44 -7.98
C SER A 206 -5.98 25.00 -6.58
#